data_AF-A0A9N9NBQ0-F1
#
_entry.id   AF-A0A9N9NBQ0-F1
#
_cell.length_a   1.000
_cell.length_b   1.000
_cell.length_c   1.000
_cell.angle_alpha   90.00
_cell.angle_beta   90.00
_cell.angle_gamma   90.00
#
_symmetry.space_group_name_H-M   'P 1'
#
loop_
_entity.id
_entity.type
_entity.pdbx_description
1 polymer ?
#
loop_
_entity_poly.entity_id
_entity_poly.type
_entity_poly.pdbx_seq_one_letter_code
_entity_poly.pdbx_strand_id
1 'polypeptide(L)'
;GEIILNILTASDELNLHELIAYAQDHLIQEKSDWLQKNVIHVLHTVASLEACKDLQDFCLGMICQDPYWLLESDNFCSLEENVLVPLLKRDDLLMEEIEIWNRLIEWGIAQNSSLDGSISNWSQSDFEVLKCTLESCIPLIRYFHIDSADYYDKVRPFEHILPLKLREDILQYYLKKGNIGGWMSAAAPPWSPHRRRPSLNITRSTYDVGPYQSSHDSFLFSLGDGRNLENAKLSRISPENASFAIFSSQYHGPCFGQTDLRMNDNFNSPSKCTCQRYDYETEICELQNFSVEEYEVFQVVDKNASTSSQSTSDQAYPAPTMHPPRPEFTNYPTSW
;
A
#
# COMPACT_ATOMS: atom_id res chain seq x y z
N GLY A 1 -9.42 24.13 9.20
CA GLY A 1 -10.08 23.12 8.36
C GLY A 1 -11.50 23.55 8.08
N GLU A 2 -12.37 23.45 9.08
CA GLU A 2 -13.82 23.67 8.94
C GLU A 2 -14.24 24.89 8.10
N ILE A 3 -13.69 26.07 8.38
CA ILE A 3 -14.00 27.29 7.61
C ILE A 3 -13.63 27.14 6.14
N ILE A 4 -12.49 26.52 5.83
CA ILE A 4 -12.00 26.31 4.46
C ILE A 4 -12.90 25.28 3.74
N LEU A 5 -13.35 24.24 4.44
CA LEU A 5 -14.29 23.26 3.90
C LEU A 5 -15.63 23.92 3.54
N ASN A 6 -16.16 24.79 4.40
CA ASN A 6 -17.37 25.56 4.10
C ASN A 6 -17.16 26.54 2.93
N ILE A 7 -15.95 27.12 2.80
CA ILE A 7 -15.59 27.95 1.64
C ILE A 7 -15.58 27.11 0.37
N LEU A 8 -15.08 25.87 0.39
CA LEU A 8 -15.10 24.97 -0.78
C LEU A 8 -16.53 24.75 -1.27
N THR A 9 -17.44 24.39 -0.37
CA THR A 9 -18.86 24.16 -0.70
C THR A 9 -19.51 25.42 -1.29
N ALA A 10 -19.34 26.58 -0.63
CA ALA A 10 -19.89 27.84 -1.14
C ALA A 10 -19.25 28.28 -2.47
N SER A 11 -17.97 27.96 -2.68
CA SER A 11 -17.25 28.28 -3.93
C SER A 11 -17.74 27.41 -5.08
N ASP A 12 -18.08 26.14 -4.83
CA ASP A 12 -18.70 25.25 -5.80
C ASP A 12 -20.09 25.74 -6.22
N GLU A 13 -20.93 26.14 -5.25
CA GLU A 13 -22.25 26.74 -5.51
C GLU A 13 -22.20 27.98 -6.42
N LEU A 14 -21.10 28.74 -6.32
CA LEU A 14 -20.86 29.96 -7.09
C LEU A 14 -19.96 29.74 -8.32
N ASN A 15 -19.55 28.50 -8.62
CA ASN A 15 -18.61 28.12 -9.68
C ASN A 15 -17.29 28.92 -9.67
N LEU A 16 -16.73 29.17 -8.48
CA LEU A 16 -15.49 29.91 -8.29
C LEU A 16 -14.26 28.99 -8.34
N HIS A 17 -13.98 28.41 -9.50
CA HIS A 17 -12.95 27.36 -9.67
C HIS A 17 -11.55 27.72 -9.15
N GLU A 18 -11.10 28.97 -9.31
CA GLU A 18 -9.79 29.41 -8.80
C GLU A 18 -9.74 29.41 -7.27
N LEU A 19 -10.85 29.79 -6.62
CA LEU A 19 -10.96 29.76 -5.17
C LEU A 19 -11.04 28.33 -4.64
N ILE A 20 -11.70 27.43 -5.39
CA ILE A 20 -11.75 25.99 -5.08
C ILE A 20 -10.33 25.41 -5.12
N ALA A 21 -9.58 25.64 -6.19
CA ALA A 21 -8.20 25.17 -6.32
C ALA A 21 -7.32 25.67 -5.16
N TYR A 22 -7.36 26.98 -4.90
CA TYR A 22 -6.60 27.58 -3.80
C TYR A 22 -6.99 27.01 -2.42
N ALA A 23 -8.28 26.83 -2.16
CA ALA A 23 -8.77 26.33 -0.89
C ALA A 23 -8.43 24.84 -0.66
N GLN A 24 -8.42 24.02 -1.73
CA GLN A 24 -7.96 22.64 -1.67
C GLN A 24 -6.47 22.59 -1.31
N ASP A 25 -5.62 23.29 -2.05
CA ASP A 25 -4.18 23.34 -1.82
C ASP A 25 -3.87 23.79 -0.40
N HIS A 26 -4.54 24.85 0.07
CA HIS A 26 -4.37 25.36 1.41
C HIS A 26 -4.81 24.35 2.49
N LEU A 27 -5.90 23.60 2.26
CA LEU A 27 -6.34 22.57 3.22
C LEU A 27 -5.36 21.40 3.27
N ILE A 28 -4.82 20.99 2.13
CA ILE A 28 -3.86 19.89 2.01
C ILE A 28 -2.52 20.26 2.65
N GLN A 29 -1.95 21.42 2.30
CA GLN A 29 -0.61 21.82 2.70
C GLN A 29 -0.54 22.37 4.13
N GLU A 30 -1.50 23.22 4.52
CA GLU A 30 -1.41 24.02 5.75
C GLU A 30 -2.31 23.49 6.88
N LYS A 31 -3.13 22.48 6.60
CA LYS A 31 -4.09 21.89 7.56
C LYS A 31 -4.09 20.36 7.55
N SER A 32 -2.97 19.73 7.18
CA SER A 32 -2.81 18.28 7.14
C SER A 32 -3.19 17.58 8.46
N ASP A 33 -2.77 18.09 9.61
CA ASP A 33 -3.13 17.56 10.94
C ASP A 33 -4.64 17.55 11.19
N TRP A 34 -5.33 18.60 10.74
CA TRP A 34 -6.78 18.69 10.86
C TRP A 34 -7.45 17.75 9.87
N LEU A 35 -6.92 17.64 8.65
CA LEU A 35 -7.42 16.77 7.60
C LEU A 35 -7.34 15.29 8.01
N GLN A 36 -6.22 14.84 8.58
CA GLN A 36 -6.04 13.50 9.14
C GLN A 36 -7.12 13.13 10.16
N LYS A 37 -7.45 14.06 11.06
CA LYS A 37 -8.47 13.83 12.11
C LYS A 37 -9.90 13.85 11.59
N ASN A 38 -10.14 14.43 10.41
CA ASN A 38 -11.48 14.69 9.88
C ASN A 38 -11.67 14.12 8.46
N VAL A 39 -10.83 13.17 8.01
CA VAL A 39 -10.78 12.70 6.62
C VAL A 39 -12.12 12.19 6.11
N ILE A 40 -12.86 11.43 6.95
CA ILE A 40 -14.18 10.89 6.60
C ILE A 40 -15.19 12.02 6.44
N HIS A 41 -15.22 12.97 7.37
CA HIS A 41 -16.10 14.13 7.28
C HIS A 41 -15.82 14.95 6.01
N VAL A 42 -14.54 15.22 5.72
CA VAL A 42 -14.14 15.93 4.50
C VAL A 42 -14.59 15.17 3.27
N LEU A 43 -14.32 13.86 3.18
CA LEU A 43 -14.74 13.03 2.04
C LEU A 43 -16.26 13.07 1.84
N HIS A 44 -17.08 12.95 2.89
CA HIS A 44 -18.53 13.08 2.76
C HIS A 44 -18.93 14.45 2.19
N THR A 45 -18.32 15.53 2.67
CA THR A 45 -18.64 16.88 2.19
C THR A 45 -18.24 17.08 0.73
N VAL A 46 -17.07 16.58 0.32
CA VAL A 46 -16.54 16.85 -1.02
C VAL A 46 -16.88 15.78 -2.04
N ALA A 47 -17.46 14.64 -1.66
CA ALA A 47 -17.72 13.50 -2.55
C ALA A 47 -18.58 13.86 -3.78
N SER A 48 -19.54 14.77 -3.63
CA SER A 48 -20.39 15.24 -4.74
C SER A 48 -19.82 16.46 -5.48
N LEU A 49 -18.73 17.05 -5.01
CA LEU A 49 -18.14 18.27 -5.58
C LEU A 49 -17.11 17.88 -6.64
N GLU A 50 -17.51 17.86 -7.92
CA GLU A 50 -16.63 17.43 -9.03
C GLU A 50 -15.37 18.30 -9.18
N ALA A 51 -15.41 19.54 -8.71
CA ALA A 51 -14.27 20.45 -8.72
C ALA A 51 -13.23 20.13 -7.62
N CYS A 52 -13.58 19.32 -6.62
CA CYS A 52 -12.74 19.02 -5.45
C CYS A 52 -11.94 17.71 -5.59
N LYS A 53 -11.54 17.33 -6.80
CA LYS A 53 -10.87 16.04 -7.07
C LYS A 53 -9.52 15.91 -6.37
N ASP A 54 -8.72 16.97 -6.34
CA ASP A 54 -7.39 16.92 -5.74
C ASP A 54 -7.47 16.60 -4.23
N LEU A 55 -8.43 17.22 -3.54
CA LEU A 55 -8.70 16.95 -2.13
C LEU A 55 -9.32 15.56 -1.91
N GLN A 56 -10.24 15.11 -2.78
CA GLN A 56 -10.77 13.74 -2.73
C GLN A 56 -9.66 12.70 -2.87
N ASP A 57 -8.81 12.84 -3.90
CA ASP A 57 -7.71 11.93 -4.19
C ASP A 57 -6.68 11.92 -3.07
N PHE A 58 -6.36 13.08 -2.50
CA PHE A 58 -5.48 13.18 -1.33
C PHE A 58 -6.04 12.42 -0.12
N CYS A 59 -7.29 12.68 0.25
CA CYS A 59 -7.96 12.01 1.38
C CYS A 59 -8.08 10.49 1.17
N LEU A 60 -8.45 10.05 -0.04
CA LEU A 60 -8.50 8.63 -0.38
C LEU A 60 -7.11 7.99 -0.34
N GLY A 61 -6.08 8.69 -0.81
CA GLY A 61 -4.68 8.24 -0.74
C GLY A 61 -4.23 7.99 0.69
N MET A 62 -4.58 8.87 1.63
CA MET A 62 -4.29 8.68 3.05
C MET A 62 -4.94 7.41 3.63
N ILE A 63 -6.20 7.13 3.25
CA ILE A 63 -6.89 5.91 3.69
C ILE A 63 -6.23 4.68 3.05
N CYS A 64 -5.83 4.75 1.78
CA CYS A 64 -5.27 3.61 1.06
C CYS A 64 -3.92 3.15 1.63
N GLN A 65 -3.14 4.05 2.22
CA GLN A 65 -1.85 3.75 2.87
C GLN A 65 -2.00 2.91 4.13
N ASP A 66 -3.05 3.15 4.93
CA ASP A 66 -3.41 2.34 6.10
C ASP A 66 -4.94 2.16 6.14
N PRO A 67 -5.51 1.19 5.41
CA PRO A 67 -6.95 1.06 5.31
C PRO A 67 -7.60 0.44 6.55
N TYR A 68 -6.81 -0.24 7.39
CA TYR A 68 -7.32 -1.04 8.50
C TYR A 68 -8.02 -0.19 9.57
N TRP A 69 -7.50 1.00 9.89
CA TRP A 69 -8.14 1.86 10.90
C TRP A 69 -9.57 2.26 10.51
N LEU A 70 -9.87 2.38 9.21
CA LEU A 70 -11.21 2.69 8.71
C LEU A 70 -12.00 1.41 8.50
N LEU A 71 -11.46 0.50 7.69
CA LEU A 71 -12.19 -0.68 7.24
C LEU A 71 -12.45 -1.65 8.38
N GLU A 72 -11.60 -1.77 9.39
CA GLU A 72 -11.87 -2.64 10.56
C GLU A 72 -12.63 -1.91 11.69
N SER A 73 -12.89 -0.60 11.55
CA SER A 73 -13.62 0.13 12.58
C SER A 73 -15.09 -0.28 12.69
N ASP A 74 -15.67 -0.08 13.87
CA ASP A 74 -17.11 -0.24 14.09
C ASP A 74 -17.95 0.73 13.25
N ASN A 75 -17.36 1.87 12.86
CA ASN A 75 -18.03 2.91 12.09
C ASN A 75 -18.07 2.61 10.59
N PHE A 76 -17.32 1.61 10.11
CA PHE A 76 -17.28 1.26 8.69
C PHE A 76 -18.67 0.98 8.11
N CYS A 77 -19.52 0.26 8.85
CA CYS A 77 -20.89 -0.05 8.43
C CYS A 77 -21.80 1.18 8.30
N SER A 78 -21.38 2.35 8.79
CA SER A 78 -22.11 3.62 8.61
C SER A 78 -21.57 4.47 7.45
N LEU A 79 -20.52 4.02 6.77
CA LEU A 79 -19.93 4.73 5.65
C LEU A 79 -20.92 4.82 4.48
N GLU A 80 -21.05 6.00 3.89
CA GLU A 80 -21.91 6.20 2.73
C GLU A 80 -21.27 5.63 1.45
N GLU A 81 -22.11 5.21 0.51
CA GLU A 81 -21.68 4.63 -0.77
C GLU A 81 -20.80 5.57 -1.60
N ASN A 82 -21.04 6.88 -1.51
CA ASN A 82 -20.27 7.94 -2.18
C ASN A 82 -18.80 8.01 -1.71
N VAL A 83 -18.45 7.47 -0.54
CA VAL A 83 -17.07 7.33 -0.07
C VAL A 83 -16.55 5.91 -0.33
N LEU A 84 -17.39 4.90 -0.10
CA LEU A 84 -17.01 3.49 -0.28
C LEU A 84 -16.64 3.18 -1.73
N VAL A 85 -17.43 3.61 -2.71
CA VAL A 85 -17.21 3.32 -4.13
C VAL A 85 -15.89 3.91 -4.64
N PRO A 86 -15.56 5.21 -4.42
CA PRO A 86 -14.24 5.75 -4.77
C PRO A 86 -13.08 5.01 -4.09
N LEU A 87 -13.23 4.65 -2.82
CA LEU A 87 -12.22 3.89 -2.09
C LEU A 87 -11.96 2.52 -2.73
N LEU A 88 -13.02 1.79 -3.08
CA LEU A 88 -12.93 0.50 -3.76
C LEU A 88 -12.43 0.59 -5.22
N LYS A 89 -12.39 1.78 -5.83
CA LYS A 89 -11.79 1.98 -7.16
C LYS A 89 -10.26 2.12 -7.12
N ARG A 90 -9.69 2.45 -5.96
CA ARG A 90 -8.26 2.73 -5.78
C ARG A 90 -7.40 1.48 -6.00
N ASP A 91 -6.34 1.63 -6.78
CA ASP A 91 -5.37 0.55 -7.07
C ASP A 91 -4.35 0.34 -5.95
N ASP A 92 -4.10 1.37 -5.16
CA ASP A 92 -3.14 1.49 -4.06
C ASP A 92 -3.74 1.21 -2.68
N LEU A 93 -5.00 0.76 -2.58
CA LEU A 93 -5.63 0.34 -1.32
C LEU A 93 -4.93 -0.93 -0.76
N LEU A 94 -4.09 -0.79 0.25
CA LEU A 94 -3.23 -1.88 0.74
C LEU A 94 -3.96 -2.90 1.64
N MET A 95 -4.90 -3.67 1.08
CA MET A 95 -5.70 -4.69 1.79
C MET A 95 -5.99 -5.92 0.90
N GLU A 96 -5.97 -7.12 1.47
CA GLU A 96 -6.27 -8.33 0.70
C GLU A 96 -7.70 -8.32 0.17
N GLU A 97 -7.91 -8.78 -1.07
CA GLU A 97 -9.25 -8.71 -1.67
C GLU A 97 -10.30 -9.55 -0.94
N ILE A 98 -9.87 -10.59 -0.22
CA ILE A 98 -10.77 -11.35 0.62
C ILE A 98 -11.21 -10.57 1.86
N GLU A 99 -10.33 -9.74 2.44
CA GLU A 99 -10.66 -8.87 3.56
C GLU A 99 -11.64 -7.78 3.11
N ILE A 100 -11.38 -7.16 1.95
CA ILE A 100 -12.29 -6.19 1.32
C ILE A 100 -13.66 -6.82 1.07
N TRP A 101 -13.71 -8.03 0.52
CA TRP A 101 -14.96 -8.76 0.31
C TRP A 101 -15.74 -8.99 1.61
N ASN A 102 -15.08 -9.48 2.66
CA ASN A 102 -15.73 -9.74 3.95
C ASN A 102 -16.35 -8.47 4.53
N ARG A 103 -15.58 -7.37 4.53
CA ARG A 103 -16.07 -6.07 5.01
C ARG A 103 -17.21 -5.54 4.14
N LEU A 104 -17.14 -5.69 2.82
CA LEU A 104 -18.21 -5.28 1.92
C LEU A 104 -19.53 -6.02 2.21
N ILE A 105 -19.47 -7.32 2.48
CA ILE A 105 -20.64 -8.12 2.86
C ILE A 105 -21.22 -7.62 4.20
N GLU A 106 -20.38 -7.39 5.20
CA GLU A 106 -20.80 -6.85 6.49
C GLU A 106 -21.48 -5.48 6.34
N TRP A 107 -20.91 -4.60 5.52
CA TRP A 107 -21.51 -3.31 5.19
C TRP A 107 -22.87 -3.45 4.51
N GLY A 108 -22.98 -4.32 3.50
CA GLY A 108 -24.22 -4.56 2.78
C GLY A 108 -25.34 -5.13 3.65
N ILE A 109 -25.00 -6.01 4.60
CA ILE A 109 -25.94 -6.52 5.61
C ILE A 109 -26.36 -5.40 6.56
N ALA A 110 -25.41 -4.58 7.03
CA ALA A 110 -25.70 -3.48 7.95
C ALA A 110 -26.61 -2.40 7.35
N GLN A 111 -26.57 -2.19 6.02
CA GLN A 111 -27.50 -1.29 5.34
C GLN A 111 -28.95 -1.81 5.33
N ASN A 112 -29.16 -3.12 5.55
CA ASN A 112 -30.44 -3.77 5.41
C ASN A 112 -30.80 -4.55 6.67
N SER A 113 -31.52 -3.90 7.59
CA SER A 113 -31.91 -4.50 8.87
C SER A 113 -32.76 -5.78 8.77
N SER A 114 -33.35 -6.06 7.60
CA SER A 114 -34.08 -7.30 7.32
C SER A 114 -33.19 -8.53 7.09
N LEU A 115 -31.89 -8.34 6.86
CA LEU A 115 -30.93 -9.41 6.58
C LEU A 115 -30.33 -10.04 7.85
N ASP A 116 -31.01 -9.90 8.99
CA ASP A 116 -30.53 -10.48 10.26
C ASP A 116 -30.54 -12.02 10.20
N GLY A 117 -29.46 -12.64 10.69
CA GLY A 117 -29.35 -14.08 10.81
C GLY A 117 -28.31 -14.75 9.89
N SER A 118 -28.21 -16.07 10.02
CA SER A 118 -27.25 -16.87 9.24
C SER A 118 -27.67 -16.99 7.78
N ILE A 119 -26.69 -16.92 6.88
CA ILE A 119 -26.86 -17.09 5.42
C ILE A 119 -27.65 -18.36 5.07
N SER A 120 -27.55 -19.42 5.88
CA SER A 120 -28.30 -20.67 5.68
C SER A 120 -29.83 -20.50 5.71
N ASN A 121 -30.32 -19.42 6.32
CA ASN A 121 -31.74 -19.14 6.48
C ASN A 121 -32.27 -18.11 5.48
N TRP A 122 -31.40 -17.56 4.62
CA TRP A 122 -31.77 -16.52 3.68
C TRP A 122 -32.65 -17.05 2.55
N SER A 123 -33.65 -16.26 2.21
CA SER A 123 -34.53 -16.45 1.07
C SER A 123 -33.98 -15.80 -0.19
N GLN A 124 -34.58 -16.09 -1.34
CA GLN A 124 -34.19 -15.45 -2.61
C GLN A 124 -34.37 -13.92 -2.58
N SER A 125 -35.36 -13.41 -1.86
CA SER A 125 -35.54 -11.95 -1.73
C SER A 125 -34.42 -11.31 -0.92
N ASP A 126 -33.89 -12.01 0.08
CA ASP A 126 -32.81 -11.50 0.93
C ASP A 126 -31.53 -11.32 0.11
N PHE A 127 -31.22 -12.30 -0.75
CA PHE A 127 -30.12 -12.16 -1.71
C PHE A 127 -30.35 -11.04 -2.73
N GLU A 128 -31.58 -10.81 -3.19
CA GLU A 128 -31.87 -9.72 -4.13
C GLU A 128 -31.71 -8.35 -3.46
N VAL A 129 -32.11 -8.20 -2.19
CA VAL A 129 -31.87 -6.97 -1.41
C VAL A 129 -30.38 -6.69 -1.30
N LEU A 130 -29.58 -7.67 -0.86
CA LEU A 130 -28.13 -7.50 -0.76
C LEU A 130 -27.49 -7.17 -2.11
N LYS A 131 -27.94 -7.84 -3.18
CA LYS A 131 -27.45 -7.60 -4.54
C LYS A 131 -27.72 -6.18 -5.00
N CYS A 132 -28.91 -5.64 -4.77
CA CYS A 132 -29.24 -4.25 -5.09
C CYS A 132 -28.36 -3.27 -4.31
N THR A 133 -28.12 -3.53 -3.02
CA THR A 133 -27.24 -2.68 -2.19
C THR A 133 -25.79 -2.70 -2.65
N LEU A 134 -25.28 -3.85 -3.10
CA LEU A 134 -23.88 -4.03 -3.50
C LEU A 134 -23.64 -3.85 -5.00
N GLU A 135 -24.64 -3.41 -5.77
CA GLU A 135 -24.60 -3.36 -7.24
C GLU A 135 -23.40 -2.56 -7.77
N SER A 136 -23.15 -1.37 -7.21
CA SER A 136 -22.01 -0.50 -7.59
C SER A 136 -20.65 -1.04 -7.13
N CYS A 137 -20.63 -1.86 -6.09
CA CYS A 137 -19.41 -2.32 -5.43
C CYS A 137 -18.91 -3.67 -5.96
N ILE A 138 -19.81 -4.58 -6.33
CA ILE A 138 -19.47 -5.92 -6.86
C ILE A 138 -18.47 -5.84 -8.03
N PRO A 139 -18.63 -4.98 -9.04
CA PRO A 139 -17.69 -4.89 -10.16
C PRO A 139 -16.30 -4.39 -9.77
N LEU A 140 -16.14 -3.79 -8.58
CA LEU A 140 -14.88 -3.20 -8.11
C LEU A 140 -13.99 -4.23 -7.40
N ILE A 141 -14.53 -5.38 -7.02
CA ILE A 141 -13.79 -6.45 -6.35
C ILE A 141 -12.96 -7.24 -7.37
N ARG A 142 -11.67 -7.45 -7.06
CA ARG A 142 -10.78 -8.21 -7.96
C ARG A 142 -10.76 -9.69 -7.61
N TYR A 143 -11.85 -10.39 -7.95
CA TYR A 143 -12.06 -11.80 -7.61
C TYR A 143 -10.93 -12.77 -7.99
N PHE A 144 -10.17 -12.50 -9.06
CA PHE A 144 -9.04 -13.33 -9.48
C PHE A 144 -7.81 -13.21 -8.56
N HIS A 145 -7.81 -12.23 -7.65
CA HIS A 145 -6.80 -12.08 -6.60
C HIS A 145 -7.19 -12.74 -5.28
N ILE A 146 -8.42 -13.26 -5.16
CA ILE A 146 -8.81 -14.14 -4.06
C ILE A 146 -8.21 -15.53 -4.36
N ASP A 147 -7.83 -16.31 -3.36
CA ASP A 147 -7.41 -17.69 -3.63
C ASP A 147 -8.63 -18.63 -3.74
N SER A 148 -8.41 -19.82 -4.30
CA SER A 148 -9.51 -20.76 -4.55
C SER A 148 -10.21 -21.26 -3.28
N ALA A 149 -9.48 -21.37 -2.16
CA ALA A 149 -10.06 -21.84 -0.90
C ALA A 149 -10.94 -20.74 -0.31
N ASP A 150 -10.43 -19.51 -0.22
CA ASP A 150 -11.20 -18.36 0.25
C ASP A 150 -12.41 -18.05 -0.65
N TYR A 151 -12.26 -18.21 -1.98
CA TYR A 151 -13.41 -18.12 -2.88
C TYR A 151 -14.48 -19.16 -2.52
N TYR A 152 -14.09 -20.42 -2.31
CA TYR A 152 -15.03 -21.50 -2.01
C TYR A 152 -15.73 -21.30 -0.66
N ASP A 153 -15.00 -20.85 0.36
CA ASP A 153 -15.51 -20.75 1.73
C ASP A 153 -16.27 -19.44 2.00
N LYS A 154 -15.85 -18.32 1.40
CA LYS A 154 -16.35 -16.97 1.77
C LYS A 154 -17.10 -16.25 0.65
N VAL A 155 -16.73 -16.44 -0.62
CA VAL A 155 -17.39 -15.76 -1.76
C VAL A 155 -18.56 -16.58 -2.29
N ARG A 156 -18.34 -17.88 -2.49
CA ARG A 156 -19.32 -18.81 -3.06
C ARG A 156 -20.66 -18.86 -2.31
N PRO A 157 -20.74 -18.75 -0.96
CA PRO A 157 -22.03 -18.68 -0.27
C PRO A 157 -22.96 -17.56 -0.75
N PHE A 158 -22.39 -16.51 -1.35
CA PHE A 158 -23.12 -15.37 -1.90
C PHE A 158 -23.15 -15.36 -3.44
N GLU A 159 -22.86 -16.46 -4.12
CA GLU A 159 -22.74 -16.49 -5.59
C GLU A 159 -23.97 -15.95 -6.34
N HIS A 160 -25.15 -15.96 -5.71
CA HIS A 160 -26.40 -15.44 -6.26
C HIS A 160 -26.44 -13.92 -6.44
N ILE A 161 -25.60 -13.17 -5.71
CA ILE A 161 -25.50 -11.71 -5.90
C ILE A 161 -24.60 -11.36 -7.08
N LEU A 162 -23.75 -12.30 -7.52
CA LEU A 162 -22.81 -12.08 -8.62
C LEU A 162 -23.49 -12.23 -9.98
N PRO A 163 -23.15 -11.38 -10.98
CA PRO A 163 -23.58 -11.59 -12.35
C PRO A 163 -23.16 -12.98 -12.86
N LEU A 164 -24.08 -13.68 -13.54
CA LEU A 164 -23.84 -15.04 -14.04
C LEU A 164 -22.54 -15.16 -14.85
N LYS A 165 -22.26 -14.18 -15.71
CA LYS A 165 -21.05 -14.18 -16.53
C LYS A 165 -19.77 -14.14 -15.69
N LEU A 166 -19.74 -13.28 -14.68
CA LEU A 166 -18.62 -13.16 -13.74
C LEU A 166 -18.39 -14.46 -12.98
N ARG A 167 -19.46 -15.10 -12.50
CA ARG A 167 -19.38 -16.39 -11.81
C ARG A 167 -18.74 -17.47 -12.69
N GLU A 168 -19.20 -17.60 -13.93
CA GLU A 168 -18.63 -18.58 -14.87
C GLU A 168 -17.14 -18.29 -15.12
N ASP A 169 -16.75 -17.02 -15.31
CA ASP A 169 -15.36 -16.63 -15.57
C ASP A 169 -14.45 -16.97 -14.37
N ILE A 170 -14.91 -16.74 -13.13
CA ILE A 170 -14.19 -17.10 -11.91
C ILE A 170 -14.05 -18.62 -11.77
N LEU A 171 -15.13 -19.38 -11.96
CA LEU A 171 -15.08 -20.86 -11.91
C LEU A 171 -14.12 -21.41 -12.96
N GLN A 172 -14.15 -20.84 -14.15
CA GLN A 172 -13.28 -21.25 -15.24
C GLN A 172 -11.80 -21.03 -14.89
N TYR A 173 -11.47 -19.89 -14.26
CA TYR A 173 -10.12 -19.56 -13.79
C TYR A 173 -9.57 -20.59 -12.79
N TYR A 174 -10.37 -20.98 -11.79
CA TYR A 174 -9.91 -21.94 -10.78
C TYR A 174 -9.89 -23.40 -11.27
N LEU A 175 -10.83 -23.80 -12.12
CA LEU A 175 -11.03 -25.21 -12.50
C LEU A 175 -10.22 -25.63 -13.73
N LYS A 176 -9.91 -24.71 -14.66
CA LYS A 176 -9.21 -25.04 -15.91
C LYS A 176 -7.72 -24.64 -15.85
N LYS A 177 -6.89 -25.44 -15.17
CA LYS A 177 -5.43 -25.27 -15.23
C LYS A 177 -4.89 -25.52 -16.64
N GLY A 178 -4.26 -24.53 -17.28
CA GLY A 178 -3.41 -24.75 -18.46
C GLY A 178 -3.56 -23.83 -19.69
N ASN A 179 -4.31 -22.72 -19.64
CA ASN A 179 -4.26 -21.75 -20.74
C ASN A 179 -4.61 -20.31 -20.29
N ILE A 180 -3.68 -19.66 -19.60
CA ILE A 180 -3.85 -18.30 -19.07
C ILE A 180 -3.50 -17.24 -20.14
N GLY A 181 -2.94 -17.64 -21.28
CA GLY A 181 -2.35 -16.74 -22.29
C GLY A 181 -3.33 -16.01 -23.21
N GLY A 182 -4.65 -16.15 -23.04
CA GLY A 182 -5.64 -15.52 -23.93
C GLY A 182 -6.93 -15.05 -23.26
N TRP A 183 -6.97 -15.03 -21.92
CA TRP A 183 -8.22 -14.97 -21.14
C TRP A 183 -8.45 -13.63 -20.44
N MET A 184 -7.63 -12.62 -20.71
CA MET A 184 -8.00 -11.23 -20.44
C MET A 184 -9.10 -10.78 -21.43
N SER A 185 -10.24 -11.48 -21.43
CA SER A 185 -11.42 -11.09 -22.17
C SER A 185 -12.11 -9.99 -21.39
N ALA A 186 -11.96 -8.75 -21.87
CA ALA A 186 -12.87 -7.59 -21.84
C ALA A 186 -13.63 -7.17 -20.54
N ALA A 187 -13.62 -7.93 -19.46
CA ALA A 187 -14.39 -7.69 -18.23
C ALA A 187 -13.51 -7.48 -16.98
N ALA A 188 -12.25 -7.89 -17.02
CA ALA A 188 -11.27 -7.52 -16.00
C ALA A 188 -10.45 -6.35 -16.55
N PRO A 189 -10.61 -5.12 -16.04
CA PRO A 189 -9.74 -4.05 -16.47
C PRO A 189 -8.31 -4.40 -16.04
N PRO A 190 -7.31 -3.93 -16.78
CA PRO A 190 -5.90 -4.13 -16.45
C PRO A 190 -5.57 -3.28 -15.21
N TRP A 191 -6.05 -3.69 -14.05
CA TRP A 191 -5.71 -3.05 -12.78
C TRP A 191 -4.48 -3.75 -12.22
N SER A 192 -3.47 -2.94 -11.92
CA SER A 192 -2.15 -3.37 -11.43
C SER A 192 -2.28 -4.32 -10.23
N PRO A 193 -1.33 -5.27 -10.04
CA PRO A 193 -1.40 -6.28 -8.98
C PRO A 193 -1.16 -5.74 -7.55
N HIS A 194 -1.56 -4.50 -7.25
CA HIS A 194 -1.00 -3.73 -6.13
C HIS A 194 -1.89 -3.53 -4.90
N ARG A 195 -3.18 -3.89 -4.91
CA ARG A 195 -3.99 -3.95 -3.66
C ARG A 195 -3.54 -5.04 -2.69
N ARG A 196 -2.75 -6.03 -3.15
CA ARG A 196 -2.13 -6.97 -2.22
C ARG A 196 -1.08 -6.23 -1.38
N ARG A 197 -1.38 -6.07 -0.08
CA ARG A 197 -0.35 -6.25 0.94
C ARG A 197 0.24 -7.66 0.72
N PRO A 198 1.56 -7.86 0.78
CA PRO A 198 2.12 -9.21 0.70
C PRO A 198 1.43 -10.08 1.75
N SER A 199 0.66 -11.07 1.31
CA SER A 199 -0.11 -11.91 2.21
C SER A 199 0.84 -12.73 3.07
N LEU A 200 0.85 -12.40 4.36
CA LEU A 200 1.49 -13.13 5.43
C LEU A 200 0.68 -14.41 5.67
N ASN A 201 1.04 -15.49 4.98
CA ASN A 201 0.68 -16.82 5.48
C ASN A 201 1.44 -17.06 6.78
N ILE A 202 0.75 -16.84 7.89
CA ILE A 202 1.21 -17.19 9.23
C ILE A 202 1.29 -18.72 9.30
N THR A 203 2.51 -19.23 9.17
CA THR A 203 2.97 -20.28 10.07
C THR A 203 3.97 -19.65 11.02
N ARG A 204 3.58 -19.55 12.28
CA ARG A 204 4.46 -19.16 13.38
C ARG A 204 5.48 -20.29 13.58
N SER A 205 6.58 -20.28 12.82
CA SER A 205 7.74 -21.13 13.08
C SER A 205 9.01 -20.58 12.40
N THR A 206 9.86 -19.97 13.24
CA THR A 206 11.34 -20.12 13.26
C THR A 206 12.20 -19.63 12.07
N TYR A 207 12.94 -18.53 12.36
CA TYR A 207 14.19 -18.02 11.76
C TYR A 207 14.11 -17.16 10.47
N ASP A 208 14.82 -16.02 10.50
CA ASP A 208 15.10 -15.10 9.38
C ASP A 208 15.53 -15.85 8.11
N VAL A 209 14.77 -15.75 7.01
CA VAL A 209 15.03 -16.48 5.75
C VAL A 209 15.47 -15.56 4.59
N GLY A 210 16.09 -14.42 4.89
CA GLY A 210 16.70 -13.55 3.88
C GLY A 210 18.16 -13.95 3.59
N PRO A 211 18.64 -14.04 2.34
CA PRO A 211 20.05 -14.23 2.07
C PRO A 211 20.84 -12.94 2.29
N TYR A 212 22.06 -13.06 2.85
CA TYR A 212 23.04 -11.97 2.79
C TYR A 212 23.68 -11.92 1.40
N GLN A 213 23.92 -10.70 0.92
CA GLN A 213 24.63 -10.41 -0.31
C GLN A 213 26.02 -9.88 0.04
N SER A 214 27.04 -10.50 -0.57
CA SER A 214 28.43 -10.14 -0.34
C SER A 214 28.80 -8.90 -1.13
N SER A 215 29.49 -7.95 -0.48
CA SER A 215 30.07 -6.79 -1.16
C SER A 215 31.26 -6.28 -0.37
N HIS A 216 32.39 -6.06 -1.05
CA HIS A 216 33.58 -5.43 -0.47
C HIS A 216 33.54 -3.91 -0.56
N ASP A 217 32.64 -3.37 -1.37
CA ASP A 217 32.53 -1.94 -1.64
C ASP A 217 31.36 -1.29 -0.87
N SER A 218 30.66 -2.06 -0.03
CA SER A 218 29.53 -1.56 0.75
C SER A 218 29.97 -0.53 1.79
N PHE A 219 29.22 0.55 1.91
CA PHE A 219 29.47 1.61 2.88
C PHE A 219 28.16 2.20 3.38
N LEU A 220 28.23 2.73 4.60
CA LEU A 220 27.19 3.46 5.28
C LEU A 220 27.70 4.85 5.62
N PHE A 221 26.82 5.84 5.62
CA PHE A 221 27.18 7.20 6.03
C PHE A 221 26.02 7.90 6.72
N SER A 222 26.34 8.92 7.53
CA SER A 222 25.38 9.80 8.18
C SER A 222 25.89 11.24 8.09
N LEU A 223 25.00 12.19 7.80
CA LEU A 223 25.34 13.60 7.65
C LEU A 223 24.95 14.45 8.88
N GLY A 224 24.51 13.81 9.97
CA GLY A 224 24.04 14.52 11.15
C GLY A 224 22.80 15.38 10.85
N ASP A 225 22.85 16.67 11.21
CA ASP A 225 21.77 17.62 10.97
C ASP A 225 21.76 18.22 9.54
N GLY A 226 22.72 17.81 8.70
CA GLY A 226 22.87 18.30 7.32
C GLY A 226 23.35 19.75 7.19
N ARG A 227 23.53 20.49 8.30
CA ARG A 227 23.95 21.90 8.30
C ARG A 227 25.47 22.03 8.42
N ASN A 228 26.12 21.13 9.15
CA ASN A 228 27.57 21.06 9.25
C ASN A 228 28.07 19.61 9.14
N LEU A 229 29.05 19.39 8.26
CA LEU A 229 29.67 18.09 8.02
C LEU A 229 30.70 17.69 9.09
N GLU A 230 30.96 18.52 10.11
CA GLU A 230 31.85 18.18 11.24
C GLU A 230 31.43 16.89 11.96
N ASN A 231 30.12 16.60 12.00
CA ASN A 231 29.57 15.38 12.61
C ASN A 231 29.27 14.28 11.59
N ALA A 232 29.68 14.44 10.33
CA ALA A 232 29.44 13.44 9.31
C ALA A 232 30.25 12.17 9.61
N LYS A 233 29.63 11.01 9.44
CA LYS A 233 30.22 9.69 9.69
C LYS A 233 30.23 8.89 8.40
N LEU A 234 31.30 8.15 8.17
CA LEU A 234 31.45 7.19 7.08
C LEU A 234 31.96 5.87 7.67
N SER A 235 31.34 4.77 7.26
CA SER A 235 31.64 3.43 7.73
C SER A 235 31.69 2.48 6.54
N ARG A 236 32.80 1.76 6.36
CA ARG A 236 32.92 0.74 5.31
C ARG A 236 32.76 -0.65 5.91
N ILE A 237 32.33 -1.60 5.09
CA ILE A 237 32.27 -3.00 5.49
C ILE A 237 33.68 -3.51 5.80
N SER A 238 33.84 -4.21 6.92
CA SER A 238 35.13 -4.81 7.25
C SER A 238 35.47 -5.89 6.21
N PRO A 239 36.71 -5.96 5.69
CA PRO A 239 37.06 -6.90 4.62
C PRO A 239 36.74 -8.37 4.95
N GLU A 240 36.88 -8.76 6.21
CA GLU A 240 36.55 -10.09 6.74
C GLU A 240 35.05 -10.39 6.83
N ASN A 241 34.19 -9.37 6.87
CA ASN A 241 32.74 -9.48 7.03
C ASN A 241 31.96 -9.16 5.76
N ALA A 242 32.64 -9.05 4.62
CA ALA A 242 32.03 -8.69 3.34
C ALA A 242 30.84 -9.58 2.94
N SER A 243 30.81 -10.84 3.38
CA SER A 243 29.69 -11.77 3.16
C SER A 243 28.39 -11.35 3.84
N PHE A 244 28.43 -10.46 4.82
CA PHE A 244 27.27 -9.94 5.57
C PHE A 244 26.91 -8.50 5.19
N ALA A 245 27.49 -7.97 4.11
CA ALA A 245 27.39 -6.55 3.75
C ALA A 245 25.93 -6.06 3.65
N ILE A 246 25.07 -6.80 2.96
CA ILE A 246 23.68 -6.42 2.71
C ILE A 246 22.78 -7.59 3.05
N PHE A 247 21.76 -7.38 3.87
CA PHE A 247 20.73 -8.37 4.15
C PHE A 247 19.45 -7.99 3.42
N SER A 248 18.91 -8.93 2.66
CA SER A 248 17.64 -8.73 1.95
C SER A 248 16.64 -9.75 2.44
N SER A 249 15.54 -9.26 2.99
CA SER A 249 14.43 -10.06 3.47
C SER A 249 13.14 -9.37 3.10
N GLN A 250 12.12 -10.16 2.78
CA GLN A 250 10.78 -9.63 2.55
C GLN A 250 10.13 -9.04 3.82
N TYR A 251 10.75 -9.25 4.99
CA TYR A 251 10.28 -8.78 6.30
C TYR A 251 11.07 -7.58 6.83
N HIS A 252 11.96 -7.00 6.02
CA HIS A 252 12.85 -5.93 6.45
C HIS A 252 12.95 -4.86 5.35
N GLY A 253 13.16 -3.61 5.75
CA GLY A 253 13.67 -2.58 4.86
C GLY A 253 15.16 -2.83 4.54
N PRO A 254 15.85 -1.85 3.95
CA PRO A 254 17.29 -1.92 3.72
C PRO A 254 18.04 -2.28 5.01
N CYS A 255 18.77 -3.39 4.97
CA CYS A 255 19.59 -3.84 6.07
C CYS A 255 21.04 -4.02 5.62
N PHE A 256 21.97 -3.50 6.41
CA PHE A 256 23.39 -3.56 6.16
C PHE A 256 24.09 -4.11 7.40
N GLY A 257 24.92 -5.13 7.19
CA GLY A 257 25.48 -5.90 8.29
C GLY A 257 24.40 -6.70 9.02
N GLN A 258 24.80 -7.40 10.07
CA GLN A 258 23.91 -8.13 10.94
C GLN A 258 23.15 -7.19 11.88
N THR A 259 23.77 -6.08 12.29
CA THR A 259 23.18 -5.08 13.21
C THR A 259 23.54 -3.62 12.88
N ASP A 260 24.43 -3.36 11.94
CA ASP A 260 25.00 -2.02 11.68
C ASP A 260 23.95 -1.01 11.23
N LEU A 261 23.02 -1.44 10.37
CA LEU A 261 21.79 -0.71 10.09
C LEU A 261 20.71 -1.73 9.76
N ARG A 262 19.74 -1.90 10.64
CA ARG A 262 18.64 -2.85 10.44
C ARG A 262 17.31 -2.15 10.50
N MET A 263 16.61 -2.15 9.38
CA MET A 263 15.23 -1.69 9.28
C MET A 263 14.32 -2.92 9.37
N ASN A 264 13.79 -3.21 10.56
CA ASN A 264 12.86 -4.32 10.71
C ASN A 264 11.49 -3.99 10.09
N ASP A 265 10.62 -4.99 10.03
CA ASP A 265 9.24 -4.79 9.60
C ASP A 265 8.56 -3.64 10.36
N ASN A 266 7.75 -2.86 9.64
CA ASN A 266 7.15 -1.60 10.10
C ASN A 266 8.22 -0.61 10.60
N PHE A 267 9.26 -0.35 9.82
CA PHE A 267 10.41 0.52 10.16
C PHE A 267 10.02 1.94 10.61
N ASN A 268 8.82 2.41 10.25
CA ASN A 268 8.25 3.69 10.66
C ASN A 268 7.65 3.66 12.08
N SER A 269 7.43 2.48 12.67
CA SER A 269 6.97 2.35 14.05
C SER A 269 8.10 2.64 15.04
N PRO A 270 7.80 3.22 16.21
CA PRO A 270 8.82 3.55 17.20
C PRO A 270 9.72 2.36 17.55
N SER A 271 11.03 2.58 17.52
CA SER A 271 12.05 1.59 17.89
C SER A 271 12.09 0.32 17.01
N LYS A 272 11.66 0.39 15.75
CA LYS A 272 11.74 -0.73 14.80
C LYS A 272 13.02 -0.76 13.99
N CYS A 273 13.73 0.34 13.88
CA CYS A 273 15.06 0.39 13.28
C CYS A 273 16.12 0.33 14.38
N THR A 274 17.20 -0.39 14.12
CA THR A 274 18.35 -0.48 15.03
C THR A 274 19.64 -0.15 14.31
N CYS A 275 20.56 0.47 15.02
CA CYS A 275 21.93 0.72 14.55
C CYS A 275 22.88 0.32 15.66
N GLN A 276 23.68 -0.71 15.42
CA GLN A 276 24.74 -1.14 16.31
C GLN A 276 25.89 -1.70 15.49
N ARG A 277 27.06 -1.09 15.63
CA ARG A 277 28.26 -1.49 14.90
C ARG A 277 28.64 -2.95 15.20
N TYR A 278 28.77 -3.75 14.14
CA TYR A 278 29.24 -5.14 14.20
C TYR A 278 30.12 -5.50 13.00
N ASP A 279 29.59 -5.44 11.78
CA ASP A 279 30.29 -5.82 10.55
C ASP A 279 31.04 -4.67 9.90
N TYR A 280 30.60 -3.43 10.12
CA TYR A 280 31.20 -2.23 9.56
C TYR A 280 32.19 -1.58 10.54
N GLU A 281 33.12 -0.79 9.98
CA GLU A 281 34.26 -0.23 10.71
C GLU A 281 33.85 0.73 11.85
N THR A 282 32.81 1.54 11.65
CA THR A 282 32.37 2.59 12.57
C THR A 282 30.84 2.63 12.74
N GLU A 283 30.37 3.15 13.87
CA GLU A 283 28.94 3.34 14.13
C GLU A 283 28.44 4.63 13.44
N ILE A 284 27.34 4.55 12.69
CA ILE A 284 26.83 5.68 11.90
C ILE A 284 25.71 6.48 12.58
N CYS A 285 25.01 5.89 13.56
CA CYS A 285 23.90 6.50 14.28
C CYS A 285 24.11 6.36 15.79
N GLU A 286 23.80 7.40 16.55
CA GLU A 286 23.90 7.37 18.03
C GLU A 286 22.66 6.77 18.69
N LEU A 287 21.57 6.66 17.92
CA LEU A 287 20.33 6.05 18.36
C LEU A 287 20.41 4.54 18.15
N GLN A 288 20.43 3.78 19.26
CA GLN A 288 20.37 2.32 19.21
C GLN A 288 19.04 1.82 18.62
N ASN A 289 17.95 2.55 18.87
CA ASN A 289 16.63 2.27 18.35
C ASN A 289 16.00 3.57 17.80
N PHE A 290 15.42 3.52 16.62
CA PHE A 290 14.78 4.66 15.96
C PHE A 290 13.66 4.20 15.03
N SER A 291 12.93 5.15 14.44
CA SER A 291 12.00 4.92 13.35
C SER A 291 12.48 5.69 12.12
N VAL A 292 12.22 5.17 10.93
CA VAL A 292 12.56 5.83 9.66
C VAL A 292 11.26 6.32 9.05
N GLU A 293 11.19 7.60 8.70
CA GLU A 293 10.02 8.19 8.05
C GLU A 293 9.97 7.81 6.56
N GLU A 294 11.13 7.83 5.89
CA GLU A 294 11.24 7.58 4.45
C GLU A 294 12.64 7.03 4.08
N TYR A 295 12.72 6.26 2.99
CA TYR A 295 14.00 5.91 2.34
C TYR A 295 13.84 5.77 0.81
N GLU A 296 14.91 6.06 0.08
CA GLU A 296 14.97 5.91 -1.38
C GLU A 296 16.10 4.94 -1.79
N VAL A 297 15.94 4.27 -2.94
CA VAL A 297 16.97 3.38 -3.51
C VAL A 297 17.28 3.80 -4.93
N PHE A 298 18.57 4.01 -5.20
CA PHE A 298 19.08 4.41 -6.50
C PHE A 298 19.98 3.33 -7.11
N GLN A 299 19.78 3.05 -8.39
CA GLN A 299 20.73 2.26 -9.19
C GLN A 299 21.60 3.18 -10.02
N VAL A 300 22.91 3.14 -9.80
CA VAL A 300 23.88 3.88 -10.61
C VAL A 300 24.27 3.04 -11.83
N VAL A 301 24.01 3.57 -13.03
CA VAL A 301 24.37 2.92 -14.30
C VAL A 301 25.47 3.73 -14.97
N ASP A 302 26.64 3.12 -15.19
CA ASP A 302 27.74 3.76 -15.89
C ASP A 302 27.44 3.82 -17.41
N LYS A 303 27.27 5.03 -17.95
CA LYS A 303 26.96 5.24 -19.37
C LYS A 303 28.10 4.78 -20.29
N ASN A 304 29.33 4.68 -19.78
CA ASN A 304 30.51 4.33 -20.56
C ASN A 304 30.79 2.82 -20.62
N ALA A 305 30.10 1.99 -19.83
CA ALA A 305 30.29 0.54 -19.84
C ALA A 305 29.76 -0.13 -21.13
N SER A 306 28.85 0.53 -21.86
CA SER A 306 28.19 -0.03 -23.05
C SER A 306 29.05 -0.03 -24.33
N THR A 307 30.24 0.58 -24.33
CA THR A 307 31.11 0.69 -25.53
C THR A 307 32.40 -0.11 -25.47
N SER A 308 32.63 -0.90 -24.43
CA SER A 308 33.80 -1.78 -24.37
C SER A 308 33.46 -3.15 -23.79
N SER A 309 33.14 -4.11 -24.67
CA SER A 309 33.46 -5.53 -24.50
C SER A 309 32.90 -6.38 -25.65
N GLN A 310 33.66 -6.44 -26.76
CA GLN A 310 33.88 -7.75 -27.39
C GLN A 310 35.07 -8.39 -26.69
N SER A 311 34.92 -9.69 -26.39
CA SER A 311 35.90 -10.64 -25.82
C SER A 311 36.46 -10.34 -24.42
N THR A 312 35.99 -11.07 -23.40
CA THR A 312 36.65 -12.26 -22.85
C THR A 312 35.71 -12.97 -21.86
N SER A 313 35.80 -14.29 -21.82
CA SER A 313 35.06 -15.16 -20.92
C SER A 313 35.56 -15.03 -19.49
N ASP A 314 34.77 -14.39 -18.62
CA ASP A 314 34.82 -14.59 -17.18
C ASP A 314 33.37 -14.57 -16.66
N GLN A 315 33.04 -15.51 -15.78
CA GLN A 315 31.71 -15.61 -15.17
C GLN A 315 31.47 -14.40 -14.26
N ALA A 316 30.86 -13.36 -14.82
CA ALA A 316 30.27 -12.27 -14.05
C ALA A 316 28.97 -12.78 -13.39
N TYR A 317 28.95 -12.85 -12.06
CA TYR A 317 27.71 -12.97 -11.32
C TYR A 317 26.86 -11.70 -11.54
N PRO A 318 25.53 -11.81 -11.65
CA PRO A 318 24.67 -10.66 -11.83
C PRO A 318 24.80 -9.69 -10.66
N ALA A 319 24.68 -8.39 -10.96
CA ALA A 319 24.67 -7.32 -9.97
C ALA A 319 23.61 -7.58 -8.88
N PRO A 320 23.86 -7.16 -7.62
CA PRO A 320 22.92 -7.35 -6.52
C PRO A 320 21.57 -6.73 -6.84
N THR A 321 20.52 -7.54 -6.88
CA THR A 321 19.14 -7.06 -6.97
C THR A 321 18.72 -6.63 -5.56
N MET A 322 18.90 -5.35 -5.24
CA MET A 322 18.19 -4.76 -4.11
C MET A 322 16.72 -4.59 -4.52
N HIS A 323 15.80 -5.10 -3.70
CA HIS A 323 14.38 -4.87 -3.94
C HIS A 323 14.11 -3.35 -3.89
N PRO A 324 13.49 -2.76 -4.91
CA PRO A 324 13.18 -1.34 -4.91
C PRO A 324 12.17 -1.04 -3.79
N PRO A 325 12.16 0.19 -3.24
CA PRO A 325 11.03 0.65 -2.46
C PRO A 325 9.79 0.56 -3.35
N ARG A 326 8.67 0.12 -2.80
CA ARG A 326 7.39 0.42 -3.43
C ARG A 326 7.25 1.94 -3.45
N PRO A 327 6.67 2.55 -4.50
CA PRO A 327 6.62 3.99 -4.61
C PRO A 327 5.72 4.56 -3.51
N GLU A 328 6.31 5.32 -2.59
CA GLU A 328 5.61 6.32 -1.79
C GLU A 328 5.96 7.68 -2.42
N PHE A 329 4.93 8.41 -2.84
CA PHE A 329 5.09 9.82 -3.15
C PHE A 329 5.05 10.58 -1.82
N THR A 330 6.22 11.00 -1.34
CA THR A 330 6.33 12.10 -0.39
C THR A 330 6.31 13.42 -1.16
N ASN A 331 5.60 14.39 -0.60
CA ASN A 331 5.83 15.81 -0.86
C ASN A 331 5.38 16.57 0.40
N TYR A 332 6.30 16.70 1.35
CA TYR A 332 6.38 17.90 2.17
C TYR A 332 7.61 18.69 1.71
N PRO A 333 7.50 20.00 1.44
CA PRO A 333 8.67 20.85 1.36
C PRO A 333 9.03 21.34 2.77
N THR A 334 10.30 21.23 3.14
CA THR A 334 10.90 22.06 4.19
C THR A 334 12.01 22.94 3.62
N SER A 335 11.85 24.26 3.80
CA SER A 335 12.86 25.18 4.36
C SER A 335 12.25 26.59 4.37
N TRP A 336 12.37 27.37 5.43
CA TRP A 336 13.58 27.70 6.18
C TRP A 336 13.48 27.53 7.70
#